data_AF-A0AAU7PW59-F1
#
_entry.id   AF-A0AAU7PW59-F1
#
_cell.length_a   1.000
_cell.length_b   1.000
_cell.length_c   1.000
_cell.angle_alpha   90.00
_cell.angle_beta   90.00
_cell.angle_gamma   90.00
#
_symmetry.space_group_name_H-M   'P 1'
#
loop_
_entity.id
_entity.type
_entity.pdbx_description
1 polymer ?
#
loop_
_entity_poly.entity_id
_entity_poly.type
_entity_poly.pdbx_seq_one_letter_code
_entity_poly.pdbx_strand_id
1 'polypeptide(L)'
;MYPVSKAFLQAVQENTRKFCWTGKITTKAGMEYTFSSEDIVKGSGYITSQCCGSTEIEIGTVYAAELGITLLSGIDRYTLEGAEIRMNFRLEVTDGVYEEVPMGIFEISEANRTIRCLEIKAYDYMLRFEKSFNGFETAGNAYAFLALCCKACNVELVHTQAEIEAMPNGSELLSVYTENDIETYRDVLFYVGQVLGGFFCINREGKLELRKYGNQPVMTVSDRQRFSSSFSDFITRYTAVSSTNIKTQISEYYALESDDGLTMNLGVNPLLQFGLVETRKTLLENILTDLSIIRYVPFDSDTIGNPALDLGDVLVFSGGHADENQLACVTGYQVKINGKHSLKCAGKNPRLAQAKSKNDKNISGLLNQIVAGKIGIHTFTNASKYTMNDTSVKIISIEFAAAEETHVQFFAIVLVDVIADIKEHIGTAAGTILVPIPVQGEDGMETTQDISVHVELPVTFSADEKAVAFVKYEFNDEEILAHYPVENWGSGKHVLPLYYPIENLIPNFTNTFNVYLRMEGGSGTIETGGCIASISGQGMAAALAWDGKITIDETISSFRFGAGFMVKDFTESIGIETMELMQSQMADSMSRISIGAFGLPVDTS
;
A
#
# COMPACT_ATOMS: atom_id res chain seq x y z
N MET A 1 5.64 -21.81 -28.57
CA MET A 1 4.65 -22.15 -29.60
C MET A 1 3.90 -23.38 -29.14
N TYR A 2 2.58 -23.41 -29.28
CA TYR A 2 1.77 -24.57 -28.93
C TYR A 2 2.21 -25.79 -29.76
N PRO A 3 2.40 -26.97 -29.15
CA PRO A 3 2.86 -28.16 -29.86
C PRO A 3 1.78 -28.65 -30.83
N VAL A 4 2.14 -28.68 -32.11
CA VAL A 4 1.28 -29.13 -33.22
C VAL A 4 2.04 -30.10 -34.11
N SER A 5 1.32 -30.88 -34.91
CA SER A 5 1.96 -31.83 -35.82
C SER A 5 2.78 -31.13 -36.92
N LYS A 6 3.78 -31.83 -37.46
CA LYS A 6 4.53 -31.33 -38.63
C LYS A 6 3.61 -31.06 -39.82
N ALA A 7 2.55 -31.84 -39.96
CA ALA A 7 1.60 -31.72 -41.04
C ALA A 7 0.71 -30.47 -40.85
N PHE A 8 0.34 -30.12 -39.60
CA PHE A 8 -0.27 -28.83 -39.29
C PHE A 8 0.64 -27.67 -39.67
N LEU A 9 1.94 -27.72 -39.31
CA LEU A 9 2.90 -26.68 -39.66
C LEU A 9 3.08 -26.50 -41.17
N GLN A 10 2.88 -27.56 -41.97
CA GLN A 10 2.89 -27.47 -43.43
C GLN A 10 1.58 -26.87 -43.96
N ALA A 11 0.43 -27.40 -43.53
CA ALA A 11 -0.89 -26.94 -43.96
C ALA A 11 -1.13 -25.46 -43.59
N VAL A 12 -0.66 -25.02 -42.41
CA VAL A 12 -0.73 -23.64 -41.94
C VAL A 12 0.25 -22.70 -42.67
N GLN A 13 1.01 -23.18 -43.65
CA GLN A 13 1.79 -22.33 -44.55
C GLN A 13 1.19 -22.23 -45.95
N GLU A 14 0.22 -23.07 -46.31
CA GLU A 14 -0.40 -23.07 -47.63
C GLU A 14 -1.23 -21.80 -47.88
N ASN A 15 -1.35 -21.41 -49.15
CA ASN A 15 -2.13 -20.24 -49.56
C ASN A 15 -3.64 -20.45 -49.42
N THR A 16 -4.10 -21.70 -49.57
CA THR A 16 -5.49 -22.10 -49.44
C THR A 16 -5.61 -23.10 -48.32
N ARG A 17 -6.38 -22.76 -47.28
CA ARG A 17 -6.56 -23.62 -46.11
C ARG A 17 -8.04 -23.78 -45.83
N LYS A 18 -8.44 -24.98 -45.46
CA LYS A 18 -9.78 -25.24 -44.93
C LYS A 18 -9.67 -25.33 -43.41
N PHE A 19 -10.38 -24.45 -42.74
CA PHE A 19 -10.42 -24.42 -41.29
C PHE A 19 -11.83 -24.09 -40.82
N CYS A 20 -12.14 -24.48 -39.59
CA CYS A 20 -13.36 -24.09 -38.93
C CYS A 20 -13.10 -23.78 -37.45
N TRP A 21 -13.97 -22.96 -36.89
CA TRP A 21 -14.02 -22.62 -35.48
C TRP A 21 -15.18 -23.34 -34.83
N THR A 22 -14.92 -23.87 -33.65
CA THR A 22 -15.94 -24.47 -32.79
C THR A 22 -15.73 -23.98 -31.37
N GLY A 23 -16.79 -24.01 -30.58
CA GLY A 23 -16.69 -23.67 -29.18
C GLY A 23 -17.77 -24.33 -28.34
N LYS A 24 -17.58 -24.23 -27.03
CA LYS A 24 -18.45 -24.83 -26.02
C LYS A 24 -18.59 -23.85 -24.87
N ILE A 25 -19.84 -23.56 -24.50
CA ILE A 25 -20.19 -22.80 -23.30
C ILE A 25 -20.67 -23.78 -22.23
N THR A 26 -20.12 -23.70 -21.04
CA THR A 26 -20.52 -24.48 -19.86
C THR A 26 -20.99 -23.52 -18.78
N THR A 27 -22.28 -23.56 -18.44
CA THR A 27 -22.86 -22.70 -17.41
C THR A 27 -22.43 -23.14 -16.01
N LYS A 28 -22.57 -22.27 -15.00
CA LYS A 28 -22.30 -22.62 -13.59
C LYS A 28 -23.15 -23.79 -13.08
N ALA A 29 -24.33 -24.03 -13.69
CA ALA A 29 -25.19 -25.15 -13.38
C ALA A 29 -24.80 -26.45 -14.11
N GLY A 30 -23.70 -26.45 -14.88
CA GLY A 30 -23.20 -27.59 -15.65
C GLY A 30 -23.91 -27.84 -16.98
N MET A 31 -24.78 -26.93 -17.43
CA MET A 31 -25.42 -27.05 -18.75
C MET A 31 -24.46 -26.64 -19.85
N GLU A 32 -24.39 -27.45 -20.91
CA GLU A 32 -23.44 -27.28 -22.01
C GLU A 32 -24.14 -26.86 -23.31
N TYR A 33 -23.56 -25.87 -23.99
CA TYR A 33 -23.99 -25.40 -25.30
C TYR A 33 -22.80 -25.40 -26.26
N THR A 34 -22.84 -26.27 -27.27
CA THR A 34 -21.83 -26.28 -28.33
C THR A 34 -22.27 -25.40 -29.49
N PHE A 35 -21.32 -24.73 -30.12
CA PHE A 35 -21.57 -23.92 -31.31
C PHE A 35 -20.47 -24.14 -32.36
N SER A 36 -20.86 -23.97 -33.62
CA SER A 36 -20.02 -24.14 -34.80
C SER A 36 -19.77 -22.79 -35.47
N SER A 37 -19.01 -22.79 -36.57
CA SER A 37 -18.75 -21.57 -37.33
C SER A 37 -20.00 -20.92 -37.93
N GLU A 38 -21.06 -21.68 -38.17
CA GLU A 38 -22.33 -21.19 -38.72
C GLU A 38 -23.14 -20.37 -37.70
N ASP A 39 -22.92 -20.64 -36.41
CA ASP A 39 -23.58 -19.95 -35.31
C ASP A 39 -22.89 -18.61 -34.97
N ILE A 40 -21.71 -18.33 -35.55
CA ILE A 40 -20.91 -17.14 -35.25
C ILE A 40 -21.24 -16.04 -36.26
N VAL A 41 -21.66 -14.87 -35.79
CA VAL A 41 -21.91 -13.71 -36.65
C VAL A 41 -20.61 -13.29 -37.33
N LYS A 42 -20.63 -13.21 -38.67
CA LYS A 42 -19.45 -12.90 -39.48
C LYS A 42 -18.78 -11.60 -39.05
N GLY A 43 -17.47 -11.69 -38.74
CA GLY A 43 -16.64 -10.53 -38.37
C GLY A 43 -16.78 -10.06 -36.93
N SER A 44 -17.60 -10.72 -36.09
CA SER A 44 -17.79 -10.35 -34.68
C SER A 44 -16.73 -10.93 -33.73
N GLY A 45 -16.18 -12.09 -34.09
CA GLY A 45 -15.34 -12.87 -33.19
C GLY A 45 -13.86 -12.46 -33.19
N TYR A 46 -13.26 -12.34 -32.01
CA TYR A 46 -11.83 -12.13 -31.85
C TYR A 46 -11.30 -12.65 -30.51
N ILE A 47 -10.01 -12.99 -30.49
CA ILE A 47 -9.23 -13.25 -29.26
C ILE A 47 -8.05 -12.29 -29.27
N THR A 48 -7.85 -11.56 -28.18
CA THR A 48 -6.72 -10.65 -27.97
C THR A 48 -5.93 -11.06 -26.74
N SER A 49 -4.61 -10.98 -26.83
CA SER A 49 -3.71 -11.21 -25.70
C SER A 49 -2.45 -10.34 -25.85
N GLN A 50 -1.87 -9.93 -24.73
CA GLN A 50 -0.65 -9.12 -24.68
C GLN A 50 0.14 -9.39 -23.40
N CYS A 51 1.44 -9.18 -23.42
CA CYS A 51 2.33 -9.31 -22.26
C CYS A 51 3.07 -8.01 -21.92
N CYS A 52 2.78 -6.89 -22.58
CA CYS A 52 3.35 -5.60 -22.23
C CYS A 52 2.53 -4.48 -22.88
N GLY A 53 2.79 -3.24 -22.47
CA GLY A 53 2.31 -2.07 -23.18
C GLY A 53 2.74 -2.05 -24.66
N SER A 54 2.13 -1.15 -25.44
CA SER A 54 2.40 -1.03 -26.89
C SER A 54 3.74 -0.38 -27.23
N THR A 55 4.40 0.25 -26.25
CA THR A 55 5.56 1.12 -26.49
C THR A 55 6.89 0.57 -26.00
N GLU A 56 6.89 -0.32 -25.02
CA GLU A 56 8.10 -0.83 -24.38
C GLU A 56 7.88 -2.27 -23.90
N ILE A 57 8.95 -3.06 -23.87
CA ILE A 57 8.91 -4.41 -23.28
C ILE A 57 8.97 -4.24 -21.78
N GLU A 58 8.17 -5.02 -21.06
CA GLU A 58 8.02 -4.95 -19.61
C GLU A 58 8.22 -6.35 -19.03
N ILE A 59 8.62 -6.43 -17.76
CA ILE A 59 8.63 -7.68 -17.00
C ILE A 59 7.73 -7.55 -15.78
N GLY A 60 7.25 -8.67 -15.27
CA GLY A 60 6.27 -8.74 -14.20
C GLY A 60 4.83 -8.59 -14.68
N THR A 61 4.56 -8.16 -15.90
CA THR A 61 3.19 -7.86 -16.34
C THR A 61 2.24 -9.06 -16.22
N VAL A 62 0.97 -8.76 -15.92
CA VAL A 62 -0.08 -9.75 -15.63
C VAL A 62 -1.38 -9.39 -16.38
N TYR A 63 -1.33 -9.36 -17.72
CA TYR A 63 -2.50 -9.00 -18.54
C TYR A 63 -3.48 -10.17 -18.69
N ALA A 64 -4.78 -9.86 -18.74
CA ALA A 64 -5.82 -10.82 -19.10
C ALA A 64 -6.00 -10.88 -20.61
N ALA A 65 -6.17 -12.07 -21.17
CA ALA A 65 -6.66 -12.25 -22.53
C ALA A 65 -8.17 -12.03 -22.61
N GLU A 66 -8.64 -11.49 -23.73
CA GLU A 66 -10.06 -11.20 -23.98
C GLU A 66 -10.57 -11.98 -25.20
N LEU A 67 -11.78 -12.51 -25.08
CA LEU A 67 -12.57 -13.10 -26.15
C LEU A 67 -13.85 -12.28 -26.33
N GLY A 68 -14.02 -11.70 -27.51
CA GLY A 68 -15.29 -11.12 -27.94
C GLY A 68 -15.91 -11.98 -29.03
N ILE A 69 -17.20 -12.32 -28.91
CA ILE A 69 -17.90 -13.11 -29.93
C ILE A 69 -19.39 -12.79 -29.95
N THR A 70 -20.01 -12.80 -31.14
CA THR A 70 -21.46 -12.72 -31.26
C THR A 70 -22.02 -14.00 -31.86
N LEU A 71 -22.97 -14.63 -31.16
CA LEU A 71 -23.60 -15.90 -31.53
C LEU A 71 -25.07 -15.71 -31.95
N LEU A 72 -25.51 -16.47 -32.93
CA LEU A 72 -26.91 -16.63 -33.33
C LEU A 72 -27.59 -17.68 -32.43
N SER A 73 -27.79 -17.34 -31.16
CA SER A 73 -28.21 -18.31 -30.15
C SER A 73 -29.38 -17.86 -29.29
N GLY A 74 -30.24 -18.82 -28.94
CA GLY A 74 -31.41 -18.65 -28.06
C GLY A 74 -31.19 -19.16 -26.63
N ILE A 75 -29.94 -19.30 -26.16
CA ILE A 75 -29.61 -19.67 -24.76
C ILE A 75 -30.39 -18.80 -23.77
N ASP A 76 -30.72 -19.25 -22.56
CA ASP A 76 -31.43 -18.43 -21.57
C ASP A 76 -30.58 -17.29 -20.99
N ARG A 77 -31.20 -16.15 -20.65
CA ARG A 77 -30.52 -14.87 -20.33
C ARG A 77 -29.78 -14.83 -19.01
N TYR A 78 -30.14 -15.70 -18.06
CA TYR A 78 -29.57 -15.67 -16.71
C TYR A 78 -28.57 -16.80 -16.43
N THR A 79 -28.13 -17.53 -17.47
CA THR A 79 -27.27 -18.71 -17.30
C THR A 79 -25.81 -18.47 -17.69
N LEU A 80 -25.50 -17.32 -18.30
CA LEU A 80 -24.22 -17.05 -18.95
C LEU A 80 -23.22 -16.29 -18.09
N GLU A 81 -23.65 -15.56 -17.06
CA GLU A 81 -22.73 -14.79 -16.22
C GLU A 81 -21.80 -15.71 -15.40
N GLY A 82 -20.50 -15.58 -15.62
CA GLY A 82 -19.47 -16.46 -15.09
C GLY A 82 -19.55 -17.90 -15.61
N ALA A 83 -20.20 -18.12 -16.75
CA ALA A 83 -20.09 -19.37 -17.50
C ALA A 83 -18.72 -19.42 -18.20
N GLU A 84 -18.25 -20.64 -18.44
CA GLU A 84 -16.99 -20.88 -19.15
C GLU A 84 -17.24 -21.03 -20.64
N ILE A 85 -16.44 -20.37 -21.47
CA ILE A 85 -16.42 -20.54 -22.93
C ILE A 85 -15.04 -21.03 -23.39
N ARG A 86 -15.04 -22.12 -24.16
CA ARG A 86 -13.86 -22.69 -24.80
C ARG A 86 -13.93 -22.49 -26.30
N MET A 87 -12.81 -22.10 -26.90
CA MET A 87 -12.68 -21.88 -28.34
C MET A 87 -11.63 -22.82 -28.92
N ASN A 88 -11.96 -23.50 -30.01
CA ASN A 88 -11.06 -24.42 -30.71
C ASN A 88 -10.97 -24.05 -32.19
N PHE A 89 -9.75 -24.02 -32.71
CA PHE A 89 -9.45 -23.88 -34.13
C PHE A 89 -9.17 -25.26 -34.73
N ARG A 90 -9.84 -25.61 -35.83
CA ARG A 90 -9.61 -26.88 -36.53
C ARG A 90 -9.06 -26.61 -37.91
N LEU A 91 -7.88 -27.16 -38.22
CA LEU A 91 -7.25 -27.06 -39.54
C LEU A 91 -7.32 -28.42 -40.25
N GLU A 92 -7.72 -28.43 -41.51
CA GLU A 92 -7.62 -29.63 -42.34
C GLU A 92 -6.15 -29.86 -42.70
N VAL A 93 -5.59 -30.98 -42.23
CA VAL A 93 -4.18 -31.34 -42.40
C VAL A 93 -3.98 -32.33 -43.56
N THR A 94 -5.00 -33.14 -43.84
CA THR A 94 -5.06 -34.07 -44.98
C THR A 94 -6.54 -34.26 -45.31
N ASP A 95 -6.89 -34.62 -46.55
CA ASP A 95 -8.28 -34.74 -47.03
C ASP A 95 -9.27 -35.29 -45.97
N GLY A 96 -10.09 -34.41 -45.41
CA GLY A 96 -11.12 -34.73 -44.40
C GLY A 96 -10.64 -34.94 -42.95
N VAL A 97 -9.33 -34.88 -42.69
CA VAL A 97 -8.71 -35.02 -41.37
C VAL A 97 -8.37 -33.64 -40.80
N TYR A 98 -9.01 -33.30 -39.68
CA TYR A 98 -8.81 -32.04 -38.98
C TYR A 98 -7.95 -32.24 -37.73
N GLU A 99 -6.95 -31.39 -37.55
CA GLU A 99 -6.22 -31.24 -36.30
C GLU A 99 -6.78 -30.06 -35.52
N GLU A 100 -7.04 -30.27 -34.24
CA GLU A 100 -7.65 -29.28 -33.35
C GLU A 100 -6.59 -28.60 -32.48
N VAL A 101 -6.64 -27.27 -32.45
CA VAL A 101 -5.79 -26.41 -31.64
C VAL A 101 -6.69 -25.61 -30.67
N PRO A 102 -6.56 -25.83 -29.35
CA PRO A 102 -7.30 -25.04 -28.36
C PRO A 102 -6.81 -23.60 -28.36
N MET A 103 -7.74 -22.66 -28.25
CA MET A 103 -7.48 -21.21 -28.30
C MET A 103 -7.72 -20.52 -26.97
N GLY A 104 -7.94 -21.28 -25.90
CA GLY A 104 -8.07 -20.79 -24.53
C GLY A 104 -9.42 -21.10 -23.88
N ILE A 105 -9.44 -20.85 -22.57
CA ILE A 105 -10.60 -20.96 -21.69
C ILE A 105 -10.87 -19.56 -21.14
N PHE A 106 -12.11 -19.09 -21.27
CA PHE A 106 -12.51 -17.74 -20.84
C PHE A 106 -13.77 -17.81 -19.99
N GLU A 107 -13.90 -16.91 -19.02
CA GLU A 107 -15.12 -16.68 -18.23
C GLU A 107 -15.92 -15.52 -18.79
N ILE A 108 -17.18 -15.79 -19.09
CA ILE A 108 -18.12 -14.80 -19.61
C ILE A 108 -18.38 -13.74 -18.53
N SER A 109 -18.01 -12.50 -18.85
CA SER A 109 -18.18 -11.34 -17.98
C SER A 109 -19.35 -10.48 -18.43
N GLU A 110 -19.56 -10.35 -19.75
CA GLU A 110 -20.70 -9.63 -20.31
C GLU A 110 -21.44 -10.51 -21.33
N ALA A 111 -22.77 -10.48 -21.29
CA ALA A 111 -23.63 -11.17 -22.25
C ALA A 111 -24.81 -10.27 -22.64
N ASN A 112 -24.68 -9.56 -23.75
CA ASN A 112 -25.69 -8.62 -24.26
C ASN A 112 -26.54 -9.27 -25.35
N ARG A 113 -27.83 -8.95 -25.38
CA ARG A 113 -28.78 -9.57 -26.32
C ARG A 113 -29.48 -8.56 -27.19
N THR A 114 -29.59 -8.93 -28.47
CA THR A 114 -30.48 -8.31 -29.43
C THR A 114 -31.47 -9.36 -29.95
N ILE A 115 -32.39 -9.00 -30.85
CA ILE A 115 -33.50 -9.85 -31.30
C ILE A 115 -33.06 -11.23 -31.81
N ARG A 116 -31.85 -11.37 -32.37
CA ARG A 116 -31.30 -12.65 -32.89
C ARG A 116 -29.86 -12.95 -32.50
N CYS A 117 -29.18 -12.03 -31.81
CA CYS A 117 -27.76 -12.14 -31.55
C CYS A 117 -27.47 -12.03 -30.05
N LEU A 118 -26.53 -12.85 -29.60
CA LEU A 118 -25.97 -12.88 -28.26
C LEU A 118 -24.51 -12.45 -28.36
N GLU A 119 -24.21 -11.24 -27.91
CA GLU A 119 -22.86 -10.68 -27.84
C GLU A 119 -22.24 -11.02 -26.49
N ILE A 120 -21.09 -11.68 -26.52
CA ILE A 120 -20.37 -12.19 -25.36
C ILE A 120 -19.02 -11.51 -25.31
N LYS A 121 -18.65 -11.01 -24.13
CA LYS A 121 -17.26 -10.74 -23.77
C LYS A 121 -16.85 -11.63 -22.61
N ALA A 122 -15.71 -12.26 -22.77
CA ALA A 122 -15.14 -13.17 -21.80
C ALA A 122 -13.65 -12.89 -21.62
N TYR A 123 -13.14 -13.13 -20.43
CA TYR A 123 -11.72 -12.96 -20.09
C TYR A 123 -11.14 -14.27 -19.58
N ASP A 124 -9.84 -14.47 -19.73
CA ASP A 124 -9.20 -15.63 -19.12
C ASP A 124 -9.24 -15.57 -17.59
N TYR A 125 -8.74 -16.63 -16.93
CA TYR A 125 -8.71 -16.71 -15.48
C TYR A 125 -7.78 -15.70 -14.80
N MET A 126 -7.09 -14.82 -15.55
CA MET A 126 -6.24 -13.80 -14.95
C MET A 126 -7.05 -12.81 -14.12
N LEU A 127 -8.31 -12.54 -14.48
CA LEU A 127 -9.19 -11.69 -13.68
C LEU A 127 -9.47 -12.25 -12.28
N ARG A 128 -9.30 -13.56 -12.04
CA ARG A 128 -9.47 -14.15 -10.70
C ARG A 128 -8.42 -13.66 -9.70
N PHE A 129 -7.31 -13.06 -10.17
CA PHE A 129 -6.25 -12.50 -9.34
C PHE A 129 -6.50 -11.05 -8.87
N GLU A 130 -7.61 -10.42 -9.29
CA GLU A 130 -8.07 -9.11 -8.78
C GLU A 130 -8.66 -9.16 -7.36
N LYS A 131 -8.59 -10.31 -6.69
CA LYS A 131 -9.01 -10.43 -5.29
C LYS A 131 -8.05 -9.66 -4.38
N SER A 132 -8.60 -9.04 -3.34
CA SER A 132 -7.81 -8.36 -2.32
C SER A 132 -6.83 -9.31 -1.65
N PHE A 133 -5.59 -8.84 -1.50
CA PHE A 133 -4.52 -9.53 -0.80
C PHE A 133 -4.38 -8.92 0.60
N ASN A 134 -4.90 -9.60 1.61
CA ASN A 134 -4.87 -9.12 3.01
C ASN A 134 -3.54 -9.48 3.68
N GLY A 135 -2.42 -9.07 3.08
CA GLY A 135 -1.06 -9.53 3.37
C GLY A 135 -0.66 -9.51 4.85
N PHE A 136 -0.89 -10.64 5.53
CA PHE A 136 -0.11 -10.99 6.71
C PHE A 136 1.36 -11.11 6.32
N GLU A 137 2.27 -10.90 7.27
CA GLU A 137 3.71 -11.13 7.10
C GLU A 137 3.94 -12.53 6.49
N THR A 138 4.18 -12.55 5.19
CA THR A 138 4.30 -13.78 4.41
C THR A 138 5.70 -13.82 3.86
N ALA A 139 6.46 -14.82 4.27
CA ALA A 139 7.79 -15.11 3.76
C ALA A 139 7.78 -16.46 3.05
N GLY A 140 8.48 -16.54 1.93
CA GLY A 140 8.53 -17.74 1.11
C GLY A 140 9.38 -17.51 -0.13
N ASN A 141 9.69 -18.60 -0.83
CA ASN A 141 10.31 -18.49 -2.14
C ASN A 141 9.27 -18.14 -3.21
N ALA A 142 9.72 -17.88 -4.44
CA ALA A 142 8.82 -17.50 -5.53
C ALA A 142 7.70 -18.54 -5.75
N TYR A 143 8.00 -19.84 -5.66
CA TYR A 143 6.99 -20.89 -5.79
C TYR A 143 5.91 -20.81 -4.69
N ALA A 144 6.29 -20.57 -3.44
CA ALA A 144 5.35 -20.43 -2.33
C ALA A 144 4.35 -19.29 -2.57
N PHE A 145 4.82 -18.14 -3.07
CA PHE A 145 3.94 -17.03 -3.45
C PHE A 145 3.00 -17.42 -4.60
N LEU A 146 3.51 -18.07 -5.64
CA LEU A 146 2.68 -18.52 -6.77
C LEU A 146 1.62 -19.53 -6.33
N ALA A 147 2.01 -20.52 -5.53
CA ALA A 147 1.09 -21.52 -4.99
C ALA A 147 0.00 -20.87 -4.11
N LEU A 148 0.36 -19.86 -3.32
CA LEU A 148 -0.58 -19.09 -2.50
C LEU A 148 -1.58 -18.32 -3.39
N CYS A 149 -1.10 -17.59 -4.40
CA CYS A 149 -1.96 -16.87 -5.35
C CYS A 149 -2.90 -17.84 -6.08
N CYS A 150 -2.36 -18.92 -6.64
CA CYS A 150 -3.12 -19.95 -7.34
C CYS A 150 -4.23 -20.57 -6.47
N LYS A 151 -3.91 -20.92 -5.22
CA LYS A 151 -4.88 -21.47 -4.27
C LYS A 151 -5.98 -20.47 -3.91
N ALA A 152 -5.65 -19.22 -3.64
CA ALA A 152 -6.62 -18.18 -3.29
C ALA A 152 -7.52 -17.78 -4.47
N CYS A 153 -6.95 -17.79 -5.68
CA CYS A 153 -7.64 -17.39 -6.91
C CYS A 153 -8.32 -18.55 -7.64
N ASN A 154 -8.17 -19.79 -7.16
CA ASN A 154 -8.71 -21.00 -7.78
C ASN A 154 -8.23 -21.16 -9.24
N VAL A 155 -6.91 -21.08 -9.43
CA VAL A 155 -6.24 -21.25 -10.72
C VAL A 155 -5.08 -22.22 -10.52
N GLU A 156 -4.93 -23.20 -11.40
CA GLU A 156 -3.81 -24.14 -11.33
C GLU A 156 -2.52 -23.52 -11.86
N LEU A 157 -1.37 -23.84 -11.25
CA LEU A 157 -0.06 -23.44 -11.73
C LEU A 157 0.49 -24.51 -12.68
N VAL A 158 1.01 -24.11 -13.84
CA VAL A 158 1.67 -25.03 -14.78
C VAL A 158 2.98 -25.57 -14.20
N HIS A 159 3.75 -24.69 -13.58
CA HIS A 159 5.11 -25.00 -13.14
C HIS A 159 5.14 -25.84 -11.88
N THR A 160 6.10 -26.75 -11.84
CA THR A 160 6.44 -27.47 -10.61
C THR A 160 7.33 -26.62 -9.71
N GLN A 161 7.42 -27.00 -8.43
CA GLN A 161 8.32 -26.34 -7.48
C GLN A 161 9.77 -26.37 -7.95
N ALA A 162 10.24 -27.53 -8.42
CA ALA A 162 11.61 -27.69 -8.90
C ALA A 162 11.92 -26.84 -10.14
N GLU A 163 10.94 -26.62 -11.02
CA GLU A 163 11.11 -25.75 -12.20
C GLU A 163 11.28 -24.29 -11.81
N ILE A 164 10.45 -23.79 -10.88
CA ILE A 164 10.57 -22.40 -10.40
C ILE A 164 11.87 -22.21 -9.63
N GLU A 165 12.21 -23.12 -8.71
CA GLU A 165 13.45 -23.04 -7.92
C GLU A 165 14.72 -23.13 -8.77
N ALA A 166 14.66 -23.78 -9.93
CA ALA A 166 15.76 -23.82 -10.88
C ALA A 166 15.94 -22.51 -11.67
N MET A 167 14.95 -21.61 -11.66
CA MET A 167 15.07 -20.30 -12.31
C MET A 167 15.95 -19.36 -11.48
N PRO A 168 16.62 -18.39 -12.13
CA PRO A 168 17.26 -17.29 -11.43
C PRO A 168 16.31 -16.65 -10.42
N ASN A 169 16.79 -16.47 -9.18
CA ASN A 169 16.04 -15.93 -8.04
C ASN A 169 14.86 -16.79 -7.53
N GLY A 170 14.64 -17.98 -8.08
CA GLY A 170 13.49 -18.82 -7.74
C GLY A 170 13.54 -19.45 -6.36
N SER A 171 14.74 -19.81 -5.90
CA SER A 171 15.00 -20.38 -4.57
C SER A 171 15.18 -19.35 -3.46
N GLU A 172 15.27 -18.06 -3.81
CA GLU A 172 15.53 -16.98 -2.87
C GLU A 172 14.35 -16.76 -1.94
N LEU A 173 14.63 -16.48 -0.67
CA LEU A 173 13.61 -16.24 0.33
C LEU A 173 13.17 -14.77 0.24
N LEU A 174 11.93 -14.56 -0.18
CA LEU A 174 11.32 -13.25 -0.33
C LEU A 174 10.31 -13.04 0.81
N SER A 175 10.11 -11.79 1.24
CA SER A 175 9.22 -11.45 2.35
C SER A 175 8.41 -10.20 2.06
N VAL A 176 7.11 -10.23 2.37
CA VAL A 176 6.20 -9.09 2.30
C VAL A 176 5.82 -8.67 3.72
N TYR A 177 6.04 -7.40 4.05
CA TYR A 177 5.62 -6.76 5.31
C TYR A 177 4.45 -5.78 5.08
N THR A 178 3.73 -5.42 6.14
CA THR A 178 2.46 -4.65 6.13
C THR A 178 2.56 -3.23 5.57
N GLU A 179 3.76 -2.66 5.47
CA GLU A 179 3.99 -1.32 4.88
C GLU A 179 4.03 -1.32 3.34
N ASN A 180 3.90 -2.49 2.70
CA ASN A 180 3.99 -2.60 1.25
C ASN A 180 2.63 -2.36 0.57
N ASP A 181 2.61 -1.53 -0.47
CA ASP A 181 1.45 -1.23 -1.35
C ASP A 181 1.07 -2.44 -2.24
N ILE A 182 0.80 -3.61 -1.65
CA ILE A 182 0.27 -4.78 -2.36
C ILE A 182 -1.22 -4.90 -2.05
N GLU A 183 -2.08 -4.57 -3.02
CA GLU A 183 -3.53 -4.57 -2.83
C GLU A 183 -4.18 -5.88 -3.28
N THR A 184 -3.66 -6.51 -4.34
CA THR A 184 -4.27 -7.68 -4.99
C THR A 184 -3.28 -8.82 -5.22
N TYR A 185 -3.79 -10.04 -5.43
CA TYR A 185 -2.92 -11.17 -5.83
C TYR A 185 -2.26 -10.92 -7.20
N ARG A 186 -2.86 -10.10 -8.06
CA ARG A 186 -2.28 -9.66 -9.33
C ARG A 186 -1.02 -8.82 -9.09
N ASP A 187 -0.99 -7.97 -8.06
CA ASP A 187 0.21 -7.22 -7.67
C ASP A 187 1.31 -8.15 -7.17
N VAL A 188 0.96 -9.18 -6.39
CA VAL A 188 1.91 -10.22 -5.96
C VAL A 188 2.53 -10.92 -7.17
N LEU A 189 1.71 -11.36 -8.13
CA LEU A 189 2.20 -11.94 -9.38
C LEU A 189 3.09 -10.97 -10.14
N PHE A 190 2.75 -9.67 -10.13
CA PHE A 190 3.54 -8.66 -10.81
C PHE A 190 4.96 -8.58 -10.25
N TYR A 191 5.07 -8.44 -8.93
CA TYR A 191 6.38 -8.35 -8.27
C TYR A 191 7.17 -9.65 -8.36
N VAL A 192 6.53 -10.82 -8.22
CA VAL A 192 7.19 -12.12 -8.39
C VAL A 192 7.70 -12.29 -9.83
N GLY A 193 6.91 -11.87 -10.82
CA GLY A 193 7.30 -11.96 -12.23
C GLY A 193 8.52 -11.09 -12.55
N GLN A 194 8.62 -9.90 -11.94
CA GLN A 194 9.82 -9.07 -12.03
C GLN A 194 11.04 -9.76 -11.40
N VAL A 195 10.89 -10.34 -10.20
CA VAL A 195 11.99 -11.05 -9.51
C VAL A 195 12.52 -12.21 -10.36
N LEU A 196 11.61 -12.95 -11.02
CA LEU A 196 11.95 -14.08 -11.89
C LEU A 196 12.37 -13.66 -13.31
N GLY A 197 12.28 -12.38 -13.68
CA GLY A 197 12.68 -11.88 -15.01
C GLY A 197 11.73 -12.29 -16.15
N GLY A 198 10.44 -12.45 -15.88
CA GLY A 198 9.45 -12.91 -16.86
C GLY A 198 8.10 -12.22 -16.74
N PHE A 199 7.09 -12.74 -17.43
CA PHE A 199 5.70 -12.28 -17.37
C PHE A 199 4.74 -13.45 -17.17
N PHE A 200 3.57 -13.19 -16.58
CA PHE A 200 2.54 -14.20 -16.35
C PHE A 200 1.44 -14.12 -17.41
N CYS A 201 1.00 -15.28 -17.89
CA CYS A 201 -0.18 -15.42 -18.74
C CYS A 201 -0.98 -16.66 -18.34
N ILE A 202 -2.27 -16.70 -18.69
CA ILE A 202 -3.06 -17.93 -18.62
C ILE A 202 -2.84 -18.70 -19.92
N ASN A 203 -2.39 -19.95 -19.79
CA ASN A 203 -2.17 -20.80 -20.94
C ASN A 203 -3.49 -21.30 -21.54
N ARG A 204 -3.42 -22.03 -22.66
CA ARG A 204 -4.60 -22.55 -23.37
C ARG A 204 -5.44 -23.55 -22.56
N GLU A 205 -4.87 -24.12 -21.47
CA GLU A 205 -5.55 -25.03 -20.55
C GLU A 205 -6.19 -24.31 -19.35
N GLY A 206 -6.09 -22.98 -19.27
CA GLY A 206 -6.61 -22.21 -18.12
C GLY A 206 -5.68 -22.20 -16.91
N LYS A 207 -4.40 -22.55 -17.07
CA LYS A 207 -3.41 -22.59 -15.99
C LYS A 207 -2.50 -21.35 -16.03
N LEU A 208 -2.06 -20.89 -14.86
CA LEU A 208 -1.08 -19.82 -14.74
C LEU A 208 0.29 -20.31 -15.19
N GLU A 209 0.89 -19.61 -16.14
CA GLU A 209 2.20 -19.92 -16.72
C GLU A 209 3.10 -18.68 -16.64
N LEU A 210 4.34 -18.86 -16.17
CA LEU A 210 5.39 -17.86 -16.26
C LEU A 210 6.16 -18.09 -17.56
N ARG A 211 6.27 -17.04 -18.37
CA ARG A 211 7.09 -17.06 -19.59
C ARG A 211 8.22 -16.06 -19.50
N LYS A 212 9.35 -16.43 -20.07
CA LYS A 212 10.52 -15.57 -20.22
C LYS A 212 10.71 -15.18 -21.69
N TYR A 213 11.27 -14.01 -21.90
CA TYR A 213 11.73 -13.61 -23.22
C TYR A 213 12.95 -14.44 -23.62
N GLY A 214 12.94 -15.02 -24.82
CA GLY A 214 14.01 -15.88 -25.32
C GLY A 214 14.57 -15.43 -26.66
N ASN A 215 15.66 -16.04 -27.13
CA ASN A 215 16.28 -15.70 -28.41
C ASN A 215 16.17 -16.83 -29.45
N GLN A 216 15.39 -17.87 -29.17
CA GLN A 216 15.26 -19.04 -30.04
C GLN A 216 14.04 -18.90 -30.97
N PRO A 217 14.25 -18.73 -32.28
CA PRO A 217 13.14 -18.55 -33.21
C PRO A 217 12.34 -19.84 -33.38
N VAL A 218 11.01 -19.75 -33.25
CA VAL A 218 10.09 -20.88 -33.39
C VAL A 218 9.55 -21.03 -34.81
N MET A 219 9.55 -19.95 -35.59
CA MET A 219 8.99 -19.90 -36.93
C MET A 219 9.57 -18.75 -37.75
N THR A 220 9.66 -18.95 -39.07
CA THR A 220 9.92 -17.89 -40.05
C THR A 220 8.63 -17.50 -40.77
N VAL A 221 8.30 -16.20 -40.80
CA VAL A 221 7.12 -15.65 -41.47
C VAL A 221 7.53 -14.97 -42.76
N SER A 222 7.18 -15.57 -43.90
CA SER A 222 7.49 -15.03 -45.23
C SER A 222 6.57 -13.89 -45.65
N ASP A 223 7.03 -13.03 -46.56
CA ASP A 223 6.24 -11.98 -47.22
C ASP A 223 4.91 -12.46 -47.80
N ARG A 224 4.85 -13.66 -48.38
CA ARG A 224 3.63 -14.26 -48.94
C ARG A 224 2.50 -14.46 -47.93
N GLN A 225 2.84 -14.54 -46.64
CA GLN A 225 1.90 -14.76 -45.56
C GLN A 225 1.46 -13.46 -44.88
N ARG A 226 2.04 -12.32 -45.28
CA ARG A 226 1.80 -11.00 -44.69
C ARG A 226 0.86 -10.20 -45.57
N PHE A 227 -0.25 -9.76 -45.01
CA PHE A 227 -1.14 -8.78 -45.65
C PHE A 227 -0.60 -7.36 -45.51
N SER A 228 0.01 -7.07 -44.36
CA SER A 228 0.71 -5.81 -44.08
C SER A 228 1.84 -6.09 -43.08
N SER A 229 2.88 -5.26 -43.12
CA SER A 229 3.95 -5.32 -42.12
C SER A 229 4.67 -3.98 -42.02
N SER A 230 4.92 -3.56 -40.79
CA SER A 230 5.72 -2.39 -40.41
C SER A 230 6.82 -2.88 -39.47
N PHE A 231 8.07 -2.57 -39.81
CA PHE A 231 9.24 -2.90 -39.00
C PHE A 231 9.96 -1.61 -38.64
N SER A 232 10.44 -1.52 -37.41
CA SER A 232 11.23 -0.38 -36.96
C SER A 232 12.65 -0.45 -37.53
N ASP A 233 13.31 0.70 -37.66
CA ASP A 233 14.70 0.82 -38.11
C ASP A 233 15.73 0.62 -36.97
N PHE A 234 15.26 0.35 -35.76
CA PHE A 234 16.06 0.16 -34.57
C PHE A 234 15.78 -1.18 -33.90
N ILE A 235 16.75 -1.64 -33.11
CA ILE A 235 16.67 -2.84 -32.30
C ILE A 235 16.50 -2.44 -30.84
N THR A 236 15.51 -3.02 -30.18
CA THR A 236 15.30 -2.91 -28.74
C THR A 236 16.18 -3.93 -28.03
N ARG A 237 17.06 -3.45 -27.15
CA ARG A 237 17.92 -4.25 -26.28
C ARG A 237 18.11 -3.57 -24.94
N TYR A 238 18.28 -4.35 -23.87
CA TYR A 238 18.48 -3.86 -22.52
C TYR A 238 19.91 -4.18 -22.06
N THR A 239 20.59 -3.16 -21.52
CA THR A 239 21.98 -3.28 -21.01
C THR A 239 22.08 -2.91 -19.54
N ALA A 240 20.99 -2.44 -18.95
CA ALA A 240 20.95 -2.05 -17.55
C ALA A 240 19.58 -2.31 -16.93
N VAL A 241 19.57 -2.42 -15.60
CA VAL A 241 18.38 -2.49 -14.76
C VAL A 241 18.50 -1.46 -13.65
N SER A 242 17.40 -0.81 -13.31
CA SER A 242 17.30 0.09 -12.17
C SER A 242 16.17 -0.35 -11.24
N SER A 243 16.41 -0.32 -9.93
CA SER A 243 15.40 -0.57 -8.91
C SER A 243 15.55 0.39 -7.75
N THR A 244 14.44 0.93 -7.26
CA THR A 244 14.42 1.86 -6.14
C THR A 244 14.33 1.10 -4.82
N ASN A 245 15.25 1.43 -3.91
CA ASN A 245 15.23 0.95 -2.53
C ASN A 245 14.43 1.94 -1.67
N ILE A 246 13.38 1.47 -1.03
CA ILE A 246 12.45 2.30 -0.25
C ILE A 246 13.09 2.84 1.04
N LYS A 247 14.02 2.08 1.64
CA LYS A 247 14.68 2.48 2.90
C LYS A 247 15.68 3.60 2.69
N THR A 248 16.47 3.50 1.61
CA THR A 248 17.47 4.51 1.28
C THR A 248 16.94 5.60 0.37
N GLN A 249 15.78 5.40 -0.26
CA GLN A 249 15.21 6.25 -1.32
C GLN A 249 16.17 6.44 -2.51
N ILE A 250 17.11 5.51 -2.68
CA ILE A 250 18.10 5.53 -3.77
C ILE A 250 17.63 4.58 -4.88
N SER A 251 17.66 5.08 -6.12
CA SER A 251 17.54 4.23 -7.31
C SER A 251 18.89 3.61 -7.61
N GLU A 252 19.00 2.31 -7.35
CA GLU A 252 20.19 1.53 -7.63
C GLU A 252 20.23 1.17 -9.11
N TYR A 253 21.42 1.27 -9.70
CA TYR A 253 21.65 1.09 -11.13
C TYR A 253 22.73 0.03 -11.37
N TYR A 254 22.37 -1.00 -12.13
CA TYR A 254 23.27 -2.09 -12.49
C TYR A 254 23.29 -2.23 -14.01
N ALA A 255 24.47 -2.23 -14.61
CA ALA A 255 24.66 -2.28 -16.06
C ALA A 255 25.74 -3.28 -16.45
N LEU A 256 25.65 -3.76 -17.69
CA LEU A 256 26.71 -4.52 -18.35
C LEU A 256 27.93 -3.62 -18.61
N GLU A 257 29.08 -4.24 -18.93
CA GLU A 257 30.31 -3.50 -19.28
C GLU A 257 30.08 -2.48 -20.41
N SER A 258 29.26 -2.85 -21.39
CA SER A 258 28.83 -1.97 -22.47
C SER A 258 27.39 -1.53 -22.23
N ASP A 259 27.23 -0.30 -21.74
CA ASP A 259 25.93 0.31 -21.48
C ASP A 259 25.46 1.18 -22.65
N ASP A 260 25.07 0.53 -23.74
CA ASP A 260 24.68 1.15 -25.01
C ASP A 260 23.24 0.79 -25.44
N GLY A 261 22.45 0.23 -24.52
CA GLY A 261 21.06 -0.16 -24.68
C GLY A 261 20.09 0.66 -23.82
N LEU A 262 18.95 0.05 -23.52
CA LEU A 262 17.93 0.58 -22.60
C LEU A 262 18.19 0.14 -21.16
N THR A 263 17.68 0.92 -20.22
CA THR A 263 17.60 0.56 -18.81
C THR A 263 16.19 0.09 -18.49
N MET A 264 16.03 -1.13 -17.96
CA MET A 264 14.75 -1.62 -17.44
C MET A 264 14.51 -1.02 -16.05
N ASN A 265 13.43 -0.28 -15.88
CA ASN A 265 13.08 0.30 -14.60
C ASN A 265 12.06 -0.58 -13.86
N LEU A 266 12.47 -1.20 -12.76
CA LEU A 266 11.61 -2.04 -11.92
C LEU A 266 10.80 -1.24 -10.91
N GLY A 267 11.09 0.07 -10.75
CA GLY A 267 10.46 0.90 -9.73
C GLY A 267 10.75 0.39 -8.31
N VAL A 268 9.76 0.54 -7.43
CA VAL A 268 9.78 -0.02 -6.08
C VAL A 268 9.10 -1.38 -6.12
N ASN A 269 9.90 -2.45 -5.99
CA ASN A 269 9.39 -3.81 -5.85
C ASN A 269 9.51 -4.23 -4.37
N PRO A 270 8.40 -4.45 -3.64
CA PRO A 270 8.39 -4.88 -2.24
C PRO A 270 9.28 -6.09 -1.93
N LEU A 271 9.33 -7.06 -2.84
CA LEU A 271 10.08 -8.32 -2.66
C LEU A 271 11.60 -8.13 -2.75
N LEU A 272 12.05 -7.00 -3.32
CA LEU A 272 13.47 -6.67 -3.42
C LEU A 272 13.95 -5.77 -2.25
N GLN A 273 13.07 -5.35 -1.34
CA GLN A 273 13.41 -4.34 -0.32
C GLN A 273 14.12 -4.90 0.92
N PHE A 274 14.05 -6.21 1.12
CA PHE A 274 14.56 -6.89 2.30
C PHE A 274 15.67 -7.86 1.91
N GLY A 275 16.71 -7.92 2.75
CA GLY A 275 17.92 -8.71 2.50
C GLY A 275 19.19 -7.88 2.61
N LEU A 276 20.33 -8.57 2.47
CA LEU A 276 21.64 -7.92 2.43
C LEU A 276 21.80 -7.17 1.09
N VAL A 277 22.58 -6.09 1.10
CA VAL A 277 22.90 -5.31 -0.11
C VAL A 277 23.48 -6.21 -1.21
N GLU A 278 24.31 -7.19 -0.83
CA GLU A 278 24.88 -8.17 -1.75
C GLU A 278 23.81 -9.09 -2.37
N THR A 279 22.89 -9.61 -1.58
CA THR A 279 21.77 -10.44 -2.09
C THR A 279 20.93 -9.65 -3.09
N ARG A 280 20.55 -8.41 -2.76
CA ARG A 280 19.77 -7.55 -3.66
C ARG A 280 20.52 -7.28 -4.96
N LYS A 281 21.81 -7.01 -4.89
CA LYS A 281 22.67 -6.86 -6.07
C LYS A 281 22.64 -8.12 -6.94
N THR A 282 22.82 -9.30 -6.35
CA THR A 282 22.75 -10.58 -7.08
C THR A 282 21.39 -10.80 -7.73
N LEU A 283 20.28 -10.50 -7.04
CA LEU A 283 18.94 -10.59 -7.61
C LEU A 283 18.80 -9.73 -8.86
N LEU A 284 19.29 -8.48 -8.82
CA LEU A 284 19.23 -7.53 -9.93
C LEU A 284 20.17 -7.92 -11.08
N GLU A 285 21.37 -8.44 -10.80
CA GLU A 285 22.29 -8.96 -11.82
C GLU A 285 21.72 -10.18 -12.54
N ASN A 286 21.01 -11.06 -11.83
CA ASN A 286 20.29 -12.19 -12.42
C ASN A 286 19.17 -11.72 -13.37
N ILE A 287 18.37 -10.73 -12.94
CA ILE A 287 17.33 -10.12 -13.79
C ILE A 287 17.95 -9.46 -15.02
N LEU A 288 19.06 -8.73 -14.85
CA LEU A 288 19.79 -8.12 -15.96
C LEU A 288 20.29 -9.17 -16.97
N THR A 289 20.75 -10.32 -16.48
CA THR A 289 21.20 -11.42 -17.33
C THR A 289 20.06 -11.93 -18.22
N ASP A 290 18.88 -12.15 -17.65
CA ASP A 290 17.68 -12.55 -18.42
C ASP A 290 17.28 -11.47 -19.44
N LEU A 291 17.33 -10.19 -19.05
CA LEU A 291 16.98 -9.06 -19.93
C LEU A 291 17.98 -8.85 -21.07
N SER A 292 19.26 -9.17 -20.86
CA SER A 292 20.33 -8.98 -21.87
C SER A 292 20.14 -9.83 -23.13
N ILE A 293 19.34 -10.90 -23.03
CA ILE A 293 18.99 -11.79 -24.14
C ILE A 293 18.03 -11.10 -25.11
N ILE A 294 17.27 -10.10 -24.65
CA ILE A 294 16.29 -9.35 -25.43
C ILE A 294 17.01 -8.53 -26.50
N ARG A 295 16.82 -8.91 -27.76
CA ARG A 295 17.34 -8.20 -28.92
C ARG A 295 16.35 -8.33 -30.07
N TYR A 296 15.30 -7.52 -30.05
CA TYR A 296 14.19 -7.61 -31.00
C TYR A 296 14.02 -6.36 -31.85
N VAL A 297 13.53 -6.55 -33.08
CA VAL A 297 13.03 -5.47 -33.93
C VAL A 297 11.54 -5.29 -33.67
N PRO A 298 11.09 -4.13 -33.17
CA PRO A 298 9.67 -3.85 -33.00
C PRO A 298 8.93 -3.88 -34.34
N PHE A 299 7.75 -4.50 -34.34
CA PHE A 299 6.97 -4.69 -35.56
C PHE A 299 5.46 -4.70 -35.29
N ASP A 300 4.71 -4.43 -36.35
CA ASP A 300 3.27 -4.65 -36.42
C ASP A 300 2.98 -5.33 -37.77
N SER A 301 2.28 -6.48 -37.77
CA SER A 301 1.98 -7.21 -39.00
C SER A 301 0.65 -7.93 -38.94
N ASP A 302 -0.16 -7.74 -39.98
CA ASP A 302 -1.31 -8.61 -40.26
C ASP A 302 -0.88 -9.78 -41.14
N THR A 303 -1.19 -10.99 -40.70
CA THR A 303 -0.83 -12.22 -41.41
C THR A 303 -2.06 -13.10 -41.65
N ILE A 304 -1.90 -14.10 -42.54
CA ILE A 304 -2.87 -15.21 -42.66
C ILE A 304 -3.00 -15.93 -41.30
N GLY A 305 -1.94 -15.90 -40.50
CA GLY A 305 -1.93 -16.36 -39.12
C GLY A 305 -1.56 -17.82 -38.97
N ASN A 306 -0.87 -18.10 -37.88
CA ASN A 306 -0.71 -19.43 -37.33
C ASN A 306 -1.32 -19.45 -35.91
N PRO A 307 -2.46 -20.13 -35.70
CA PRO A 307 -3.11 -20.21 -34.39
C PRO A 307 -2.31 -20.96 -33.32
N ALA A 308 -1.17 -21.56 -33.64
CA ALA A 308 -0.25 -22.17 -32.68
C ALA A 308 0.72 -21.16 -32.03
N LEU A 309 0.83 -19.94 -32.57
CA LEU A 309 1.66 -18.88 -31.97
C LEU A 309 1.04 -18.38 -30.67
N ASP A 310 1.87 -18.13 -29.67
CA ASP A 310 1.48 -17.53 -28.39
C ASP A 310 2.42 -16.36 -27.99
N LEU A 311 2.07 -15.68 -26.90
CA LEU A 311 2.92 -14.65 -26.28
C LEU A 311 4.31 -15.20 -25.93
N GLY A 312 5.34 -14.41 -26.21
CA GLY A 312 6.74 -14.77 -25.98
C GLY A 312 7.39 -15.55 -27.12
N ASP A 313 6.63 -15.98 -28.14
CA ASP A 313 7.21 -16.67 -29.28
C ASP A 313 8.09 -15.75 -30.12
N VAL A 314 9.29 -16.24 -30.46
CA VAL A 314 10.27 -15.49 -31.25
C VAL A 314 10.15 -15.89 -32.71
N LEU A 315 10.03 -14.89 -33.58
CA LEU A 315 9.85 -15.04 -35.00
C LEU A 315 11.02 -14.43 -35.77
N VAL A 316 11.25 -14.96 -36.97
CA VAL A 316 12.10 -14.34 -37.99
C VAL A 316 11.21 -13.96 -39.16
N PHE A 317 11.38 -12.77 -39.70
CA PHE A 317 10.63 -12.33 -40.89
C PHE A 317 11.51 -12.38 -42.13
N SER A 318 11.01 -12.99 -43.21
CA SER A 318 11.76 -13.13 -44.47
C SER A 318 11.08 -12.48 -45.65
N GLY A 319 11.86 -12.13 -46.68
CA GLY A 319 11.40 -11.45 -47.89
C GLY A 319 10.89 -10.01 -47.70
N GLY A 320 10.73 -9.29 -48.81
CA GLY A 320 10.29 -7.88 -48.81
C GLY A 320 11.28 -6.93 -48.13
N HIS A 321 10.78 -6.05 -47.26
CA HIS A 321 11.57 -5.09 -46.47
C HIS A 321 11.93 -5.60 -45.06
N ALA A 322 11.77 -6.90 -44.78
CA ALA A 322 12.17 -7.52 -43.53
C ALA A 322 13.64 -7.99 -43.57
N ASP A 323 14.31 -8.00 -42.41
CA ASP A 323 15.67 -8.54 -42.27
C ASP A 323 15.63 -9.94 -41.65
N GLU A 324 16.06 -10.93 -42.44
CA GLU A 324 16.08 -12.36 -42.10
C GLU A 324 17.03 -12.70 -40.94
N ASN A 325 17.92 -11.79 -40.55
CA ASN A 325 18.85 -11.99 -39.44
C ASN A 325 18.35 -11.39 -38.12
N GLN A 326 17.21 -10.70 -38.12
CA GLN A 326 16.67 -10.10 -36.90
C GLN A 326 15.55 -10.94 -36.29
N LEU A 327 15.54 -10.93 -34.97
CA LEU A 327 14.53 -11.59 -34.16
C LEU A 327 13.42 -10.60 -33.82
N ALA A 328 12.22 -11.14 -33.64
CA ALA A 328 11.04 -10.37 -33.28
C ALA A 328 10.18 -11.20 -32.33
N CYS A 329 9.87 -10.69 -31.13
CA CYS A 329 9.07 -11.41 -30.15
C CYS A 329 7.59 -11.05 -30.28
N VAL A 330 6.69 -12.03 -30.20
CA VAL A 330 5.25 -11.76 -30.10
C VAL A 330 4.95 -11.25 -28.70
N THR A 331 4.81 -9.94 -28.54
CA THR A 331 4.43 -9.31 -27.27
C THR A 331 2.93 -9.06 -27.15
N GLY A 332 2.21 -9.15 -28.27
CA GLY A 332 0.76 -9.12 -28.32
C GLY A 332 0.23 -9.61 -29.65
N TYR A 333 -0.99 -10.12 -29.63
CA TYR A 333 -1.65 -10.59 -30.83
C TYR A 333 -3.17 -10.41 -30.76
N GLN A 334 -3.77 -10.38 -31.95
CA GLN A 334 -5.22 -10.45 -32.13
C GLN A 334 -5.54 -11.48 -33.22
N VAL A 335 -6.28 -12.52 -32.87
CA VAL A 335 -6.83 -13.51 -33.81
C VAL A 335 -8.28 -13.15 -34.08
N LYS A 336 -8.62 -12.69 -35.28
CA LYS A 336 -10.02 -12.53 -35.69
C LYS A 336 -10.58 -13.87 -36.15
N ILE A 337 -11.71 -14.28 -35.60
CA ILE A 337 -12.40 -15.52 -35.99
C ILE A 337 -12.84 -15.38 -37.46
N ASN A 338 -12.43 -16.33 -38.29
CA ASN A 338 -12.59 -16.28 -39.76
C ASN A 338 -11.97 -15.03 -40.41
N GLY A 339 -10.93 -14.46 -39.81
CA GLY A 339 -10.26 -13.25 -40.26
C GLY A 339 -8.73 -13.35 -40.22
N LYS A 340 -8.10 -12.18 -40.08
CA LYS A 340 -6.64 -12.04 -40.04
C LYS A 340 -6.10 -12.28 -38.62
N HIS A 341 -4.81 -12.61 -38.55
CA HIS A 341 -4.06 -12.65 -37.30
C HIS A 341 -3.07 -11.48 -37.27
N SER A 342 -3.31 -10.52 -36.39
CA SER A 342 -2.45 -9.36 -36.17
C SER A 342 -1.44 -9.69 -35.07
N LEU A 343 -0.15 -9.49 -35.35
CA LEU A 343 0.97 -9.75 -34.44
C LEU A 343 1.72 -8.44 -34.16
N LYS A 344 2.18 -8.28 -32.92
CA LYS A 344 2.90 -7.09 -32.47
C LYS A 344 4.15 -7.47 -31.66
N CYS A 345 5.21 -6.70 -31.86
CA CYS A 345 6.36 -6.63 -30.97
C CYS A 345 6.53 -5.19 -30.51
N ALA A 346 6.33 -4.94 -29.23
CA ALA A 346 6.63 -3.66 -28.61
C ALA A 346 8.14 -3.44 -28.53
N GLY A 347 8.55 -2.17 -28.45
CA GLY A 347 9.92 -1.83 -28.14
C GLY A 347 10.24 -0.37 -28.41
N LYS A 348 11.32 0.07 -27.76
CA LYS A 348 11.77 1.45 -27.70
C LYS A 348 13.16 1.59 -28.29
N ASN A 349 13.43 2.77 -28.86
CA ASN A 349 14.72 3.07 -29.49
C ASN A 349 15.75 3.45 -28.42
N PRO A 350 16.86 2.68 -28.26
CA PRO A 350 17.90 2.99 -27.29
C PRO A 350 18.48 4.40 -27.42
N ARG A 351 18.67 4.89 -28.66
CA ARG A 351 19.28 6.20 -28.93
C ARG A 351 18.40 7.36 -28.45
N LEU A 352 17.08 7.25 -28.66
CA LEU A 352 16.12 8.27 -28.23
C LEU A 352 15.89 8.24 -26.72
N ALA A 353 15.88 7.05 -26.13
CA ALA A 353 15.75 6.88 -24.69
C ALA A 353 16.94 7.47 -23.93
N GLN A 354 18.18 7.28 -24.41
CA GLN A 354 19.37 7.90 -23.80
C GLN A 354 19.33 9.44 -23.85
N ALA A 355 18.81 10.02 -24.94
CA ALA A 355 18.65 11.47 -25.06
C ALA A 355 17.61 12.03 -24.08
N LYS A 356 16.49 11.31 -23.85
CA LYS A 356 15.49 11.66 -22.83
C LYS A 356 15.96 11.39 -21.40
N SER A 357 16.69 10.30 -21.17
CA SER A 357 17.23 9.91 -19.85
C SER A 357 18.13 10.99 -19.23
N LYS A 358 18.87 11.80 -20.01
CA LYS A 358 19.60 12.96 -19.47
C LYS A 358 18.68 14.04 -18.88
N ASN A 359 17.52 14.26 -19.50
CA ASN A 359 16.51 15.20 -18.98
C ASN A 359 15.70 14.57 -17.84
N ASP A 360 15.37 13.28 -17.91
CA ASP A 360 14.64 12.57 -16.85
C ASP A 360 15.51 12.35 -15.59
N LYS A 361 16.83 12.18 -15.72
CA LYS A 361 17.79 12.20 -14.59
C LYS A 361 17.83 13.58 -13.92
N ASN A 362 17.74 14.67 -14.70
CA ASN A 362 17.63 16.02 -14.14
C ASN A 362 16.28 16.24 -13.43
N ILE A 363 15.18 15.70 -13.97
CA ILE A 363 13.85 15.77 -13.34
C ILE A 363 13.77 14.88 -12.10
N SER A 364 14.38 13.69 -12.09
CA SER A 364 14.47 12.81 -10.92
C SER A 364 15.37 13.39 -9.84
N GLY A 365 16.46 14.07 -10.22
CA GLY A 365 17.30 14.84 -9.28
C GLY A 365 16.53 16.00 -8.64
N LEU A 366 15.70 16.70 -9.41
CA LEU A 366 14.80 17.75 -8.91
C LEU A 366 13.66 17.16 -8.06
N LEU A 367 13.09 16.02 -8.42
CA LEU A 367 12.07 15.31 -7.63
C LEU A 367 12.64 14.80 -6.30
N ASN A 368 13.88 14.28 -6.27
CA ASN A 368 14.56 13.91 -5.03
C ASN A 368 14.85 15.12 -4.14
N GLN A 369 15.13 16.29 -4.72
CA GLN A 369 15.20 17.56 -3.98
C GLN A 369 13.83 18.05 -3.49
N ILE A 370 12.74 17.73 -4.19
CA ILE A 370 11.36 18.06 -3.78
C ILE A 370 10.84 17.10 -2.70
N VAL A 371 11.25 15.83 -2.70
CA VAL A 371 10.87 14.84 -1.67
C VAL A 371 11.59 15.12 -0.34
N ALA A 372 12.83 15.61 -0.37
CA ALA A 372 13.52 16.13 0.81
C ALA A 372 12.76 17.29 1.51
N GLY A 373 11.80 17.92 0.82
CA GLY A 373 10.97 19.00 1.37
C GLY A 373 9.56 18.58 1.82
N LYS A 374 9.17 17.30 1.74
CA LYS A 374 7.82 16.88 2.14
C LYS A 374 7.66 16.92 3.66
N ILE A 375 6.63 17.65 4.10
CA ILE A 375 6.16 17.63 5.49
C ILE A 375 5.47 16.29 5.72
N GLY A 376 6.06 15.42 6.54
CA GLY A 376 5.38 14.25 7.08
C GLY A 376 4.38 14.71 8.12
N ILE A 377 3.12 14.25 8.01
CA ILE A 377 2.08 14.49 9.02
C ILE A 377 1.73 13.13 9.59
N HIS A 378 2.04 12.92 10.86
CA HIS A 378 1.63 11.72 11.59
C HIS A 378 0.52 12.11 12.57
N THR A 379 -0.54 11.32 12.62
CA THR A 379 -1.70 11.54 13.48
C THR A 379 -1.87 10.33 14.40
N PHE A 380 -2.06 10.60 15.68
CA PHE A 380 -2.18 9.65 16.76
C PHE A 380 -3.50 9.86 17.47
N THR A 381 -4.10 8.76 17.93
CA THR A 381 -5.35 8.75 18.68
C THR A 381 -5.20 7.85 19.90
N ASN A 382 -5.80 8.23 21.03
CA ASN A 382 -5.70 7.42 22.25
C ASN A 382 -6.51 6.12 22.19
N ALA A 383 -5.90 5.01 22.64
CA ALA A 383 -6.54 3.69 22.67
C ALA A 383 -7.34 3.42 23.96
N SER A 384 -7.08 4.16 25.04
CA SER A 384 -7.66 3.92 26.36
C SER A 384 -8.37 5.15 26.89
N LYS A 385 -9.32 4.95 27.81
CA LYS A 385 -9.99 6.01 28.56
C LYS A 385 -9.11 6.51 29.70
N TYR A 386 -9.08 7.82 29.95
CA TYR A 386 -8.36 8.44 31.07
C TYR A 386 -9.31 9.12 32.05
N THR A 387 -8.94 9.09 33.34
CA THR A 387 -9.58 9.87 34.41
C THR A 387 -8.50 10.71 35.08
N MET A 388 -8.79 11.99 35.30
CA MET A 388 -7.82 12.99 35.72
C MET A 388 -8.37 13.74 36.92
N ASN A 389 -7.56 13.82 37.98
CA ASN A 389 -7.86 14.53 39.23
C ASN A 389 -6.64 15.42 39.57
N ASP A 390 -6.35 15.64 40.86
CA ASP A 390 -5.24 16.47 41.35
C ASP A 390 -3.83 15.95 41.01
N THR A 391 -3.70 14.78 40.36
CA THR A 391 -2.42 14.19 39.95
C THR A 391 -2.21 14.33 38.44
N SER A 392 -0.99 14.65 38.02
CA SER A 392 -0.63 14.80 36.61
C SER A 392 -0.65 13.45 35.91
N VAL A 393 -1.49 13.31 34.88
CA VAL A 393 -1.60 12.09 34.08
C VAL A 393 -1.02 12.33 32.69
N LYS A 394 -0.15 11.43 32.23
CA LYS A 394 0.40 11.44 30.87
C LYS A 394 -0.70 11.02 29.89
N ILE A 395 -1.11 11.95 29.01
CA ILE A 395 -2.21 11.73 28.06
C ILE A 395 -1.74 11.56 26.62
N ILE A 396 -0.55 12.06 26.29
CA ILE A 396 0.06 11.95 24.97
C ILE A 396 1.53 11.64 25.17
N SER A 397 2.01 10.64 24.42
CA SER A 397 3.43 10.30 24.31
C SER A 397 3.71 9.97 22.86
N ILE A 398 4.57 10.77 22.22
CA ILE A 398 4.91 10.60 20.81
C ILE A 398 6.42 10.42 20.72
N GLU A 399 6.84 9.33 20.08
CA GLU A 399 8.22 9.14 19.65
C GLU A 399 8.37 9.42 18.17
N PHE A 400 9.35 10.22 17.82
CA PHE A 400 9.63 10.57 16.45
C PHE A 400 11.11 10.78 16.22
N ALA A 401 11.59 10.43 15.04
CA ALA A 401 12.94 10.70 14.60
C ALA A 401 12.90 11.55 13.33
N ALA A 402 13.81 12.50 13.21
CA ALA A 402 14.05 13.21 11.96
C ALA A 402 15.46 12.93 11.45
N ALA A 403 15.61 12.85 10.14
CA ALA A 403 16.90 12.60 9.50
C ALA A 403 17.84 13.82 9.54
N GLU A 404 17.28 15.02 9.65
CA GLU A 404 18.00 16.31 9.62
C GLU A 404 17.49 17.24 10.74
N GLU A 405 18.27 18.28 11.05
CA GLU A 405 17.90 19.31 12.03
C GLU A 405 16.77 20.17 11.44
N THR A 406 15.53 19.90 11.84
CA THR A 406 14.32 20.55 11.30
C THR A 406 13.40 21.04 12.40
N HIS A 407 12.50 21.97 12.03
CA HIS A 407 11.44 22.44 12.91
C HIS A 407 10.25 21.49 12.85
N VAL A 408 9.74 21.12 14.01
CA VAL A 408 8.61 20.19 14.14
C VAL A 408 7.47 20.88 14.87
N GLN A 409 6.24 20.71 14.38
CA GLN A 409 5.06 21.31 14.98
C GLN A 409 4.20 20.21 15.60
N PHE A 410 3.86 20.39 16.87
CA PHE A 410 2.91 19.54 17.58
C PHE A 410 1.54 20.23 17.63
N PHE A 411 0.51 19.48 17.28
CA PHE A 411 -0.90 19.86 17.41
C PHE A 411 -1.65 18.76 18.15
N ALA A 412 -2.53 19.10 19.09
CA ALA A 412 -3.47 18.11 19.63
C ALA A 412 -4.82 18.73 19.95
N ILE A 413 -5.85 17.89 19.94
CA ILE A 413 -7.19 18.22 20.39
C ILE A 413 -7.59 17.14 21.40
N VAL A 414 -7.91 17.57 22.62
CA VAL A 414 -8.33 16.69 23.71
C VAL A 414 -9.76 17.01 24.11
N LEU A 415 -10.65 16.01 24.04
CA LEU A 415 -12.03 16.10 24.50
C LEU A 415 -12.10 15.65 25.96
N VAL A 416 -12.46 16.56 26.85
CA VAL A 416 -12.52 16.30 28.30
C VAL A 416 -13.96 16.50 28.78
N ASP A 417 -14.54 15.50 29.42
CA ASP A 417 -15.82 15.59 30.13
C ASP A 417 -15.53 15.89 31.61
N VAL A 418 -15.91 17.08 32.05
CA VAL A 418 -15.54 17.67 33.34
C VAL A 418 -16.72 17.61 34.30
N ILE A 419 -16.45 17.22 35.54
CA ILE A 419 -17.38 17.29 36.67
C ILE A 419 -16.72 18.18 37.71
N ALA A 420 -17.20 19.43 37.85
CA ALA A 420 -16.65 20.38 38.81
C ALA A 420 -17.24 20.15 40.22
N ASP A 421 -16.50 20.58 41.24
CA ASP A 421 -16.96 20.46 42.62
C ASP A 421 -18.14 21.41 42.89
N ILE A 422 -19.12 20.91 43.65
CA ILE A 422 -20.32 21.65 44.00
C ILE A 422 -20.07 22.43 45.29
N LYS A 423 -20.34 23.73 45.28
CA LYS A 423 -20.29 24.56 46.49
C LYS A 423 -21.64 25.17 46.81
N GLU A 424 -21.96 25.17 48.10
CA GLU A 424 -23.17 25.80 48.61
C GLU A 424 -22.92 27.29 48.83
N HIS A 425 -23.68 28.12 48.10
CA HIS A 425 -23.69 29.56 48.30
C HIS A 425 -24.89 29.95 49.15
N ILE A 426 -24.63 30.69 50.22
CA ILE A 426 -25.66 31.27 51.10
C ILE A 426 -25.83 32.73 50.67
N GLY A 427 -27.04 33.09 50.21
CA GLY A 427 -27.40 34.45 49.84
C GLY A 427 -28.75 34.86 50.43
N THR A 428 -29.13 36.11 50.20
CA THR A 428 -30.43 36.64 50.64
C THR A 428 -31.24 37.04 49.41
N ALA A 429 -32.40 36.42 49.21
CA ALA A 429 -33.35 36.84 48.19
C ALA A 429 -34.26 37.93 48.78
N ALA A 430 -34.16 39.15 48.25
CA ALA A 430 -35.01 40.26 48.63
C ALA A 430 -36.19 40.38 47.64
N GLY A 431 -37.41 40.42 48.18
CA GLY A 431 -38.63 40.63 47.40
C GLY A 431 -39.57 41.59 48.12
N THR A 432 -40.40 42.30 47.36
CA THR A 432 -41.42 43.20 47.91
C THR A 432 -42.78 42.53 47.78
N ILE A 433 -43.45 42.26 48.90
CA ILE A 433 -44.81 41.73 48.91
C ILE A 433 -45.76 42.92 49.09
N LEU A 434 -46.72 43.08 48.18
CA LEU A 434 -47.79 44.06 48.31
C LEU A 434 -48.94 43.42 49.10
N VAL A 435 -49.21 43.93 50.29
CA VAL A 435 -50.33 43.49 51.13
C VAL A 435 -51.46 44.52 51.01
N PRO A 436 -52.59 44.19 50.37
CA PRO A 436 -53.72 45.09 50.27
C PRO A 436 -54.44 45.17 51.62
N ILE A 437 -54.49 46.36 52.22
CA ILE A 437 -55.24 46.60 53.45
C ILE A 437 -56.46 47.48 53.13
N PRO A 438 -57.68 47.11 53.55
CA PRO A 438 -58.85 47.95 53.35
C PRO A 438 -58.80 49.17 54.26
N VAL A 439 -58.91 50.36 53.66
CA VAL A 439 -58.95 51.67 54.34
C VAL A 439 -60.24 52.39 53.94
N GLN A 440 -60.95 52.95 54.91
CA GLN A 440 -62.15 53.76 54.68
C GLN A 440 -61.83 55.26 54.71
N GLY A 441 -62.27 56.04 53.71
CA GLY A 441 -62.51 57.49 53.90
C GLY A 441 -62.47 58.35 52.63
N GLU A 442 -63.22 59.45 52.50
CA GLU A 442 -64.17 60.11 53.43
C GLU A 442 -65.67 59.91 53.05
N ASP A 443 -65.98 59.30 51.91
CA ASP A 443 -67.37 59.09 51.41
C ASP A 443 -67.96 57.71 51.71
N GLY A 444 -67.37 56.93 52.63
CA GLY A 444 -67.90 55.64 53.09
C GLY A 444 -67.76 54.45 52.11
N MET A 445 -66.94 54.58 51.06
CA MET A 445 -66.61 53.47 50.14
C MET A 445 -65.28 52.83 50.54
N GLU A 446 -65.22 51.49 50.65
CA GLU A 446 -63.98 50.76 50.99
C GLU A 446 -62.99 50.84 49.83
N THR A 447 -61.80 51.37 50.10
CA THR A 447 -60.67 51.39 49.15
C THR A 447 -59.52 50.58 49.71
N THR A 448 -58.84 49.80 48.87
CA THR A 448 -57.68 49.00 49.27
C THR A 448 -56.42 49.83 49.04
N GLN A 449 -55.61 50.00 50.08
CA GLN A 449 -54.29 50.62 49.98
C GLN A 449 -53.22 49.54 50.12
N ASP A 450 -52.41 49.39 49.08
CA ASP A 450 -51.35 48.39 49.04
C ASP A 450 -50.15 48.88 49.86
N ILE A 451 -49.81 48.15 50.94
CA ILE A 451 -48.60 48.41 51.71
C ILE A 451 -47.51 47.46 51.21
N SER A 452 -46.37 48.03 50.79
CA SER A 452 -45.19 47.27 50.41
C SER A 452 -44.41 46.81 51.64
N VAL A 453 -44.31 45.50 51.81
CA VAL A 453 -43.47 44.87 52.83
C VAL A 453 -42.23 44.30 52.14
N HIS A 454 -41.05 44.82 52.48
CA HIS A 454 -39.79 44.23 52.06
C HIS A 454 -39.50 42.98 52.89
N VAL A 455 -39.35 41.84 52.20
CA VAL A 455 -39.03 40.56 52.82
C VAL A 455 -37.70 40.07 52.27
N GLU A 456 -36.79 39.73 53.19
CA GLU A 456 -35.51 39.11 52.90
C GLU A 456 -35.53 37.68 53.40
N LEU A 457 -35.37 36.72 52.50
CA LEU A 457 -35.32 35.29 52.82
C LEU A 457 -33.91 34.76 52.58
N PRO A 458 -33.29 34.07 53.56
CA PRO A 458 -32.03 33.37 53.31
C PRO A 458 -32.29 32.21 52.34
N VAL A 459 -31.54 32.18 51.24
CA VAL A 459 -31.59 31.12 50.23
C VAL A 459 -30.22 30.48 50.16
N THR A 460 -30.17 29.16 50.30
CA THR A 460 -28.99 28.37 49.99
C THR A 460 -29.21 27.73 48.64
N PHE A 461 -28.30 27.95 47.69
CA PHE A 461 -28.33 27.29 46.40
C PHE A 461 -26.95 26.72 46.07
N SER A 462 -26.96 25.54 45.44
CA SER A 462 -25.76 24.85 45.00
C SER A 462 -25.42 25.29 43.58
N ALA A 463 -24.18 25.68 43.34
CA ALA A 463 -23.67 26.01 42.00
C ALA A 463 -22.34 25.29 41.77
N ASP A 464 -22.12 24.86 40.52
CA ASP A 464 -20.87 24.25 40.10
C ASP A 464 -19.76 25.31 40.14
N GLU A 465 -18.66 25.06 40.88
CA GLU A 465 -17.46 25.87 40.75
C GLU A 465 -16.76 25.58 39.40
N LYS A 466 -15.69 26.31 39.09
CA LYS A 466 -14.90 26.06 37.89
C LYS A 466 -13.74 25.13 38.24
N ALA A 467 -13.63 24.01 37.53
CA ALA A 467 -12.44 23.17 37.54
C ALA A 467 -11.33 23.81 36.70
N VAL A 468 -10.09 23.73 37.18
CA VAL A 468 -8.91 24.30 36.52
C VAL A 468 -8.06 23.19 35.94
N ALA A 469 -7.81 23.23 34.64
CA ALA A 469 -6.99 22.27 33.91
C ALA A 469 -5.58 22.84 33.68
N PHE A 470 -4.54 22.13 34.12
CA PHE A 470 -3.14 22.48 33.94
C PHE A 470 -2.47 21.51 32.97
N VAL A 471 -1.84 22.05 31.92
CA VAL A 471 -1.10 21.26 30.92
C VAL A 471 0.40 21.47 31.10
N LYS A 472 1.16 20.37 31.07
CA LYS A 472 2.62 20.35 31.13
C LYS A 472 3.19 19.60 29.93
N TYR A 473 4.24 20.16 29.31
CA TYR A 473 4.96 19.55 28.20
C TYR A 473 6.35 19.08 28.65
N GLU A 474 6.81 17.97 28.09
CA GLU A 474 8.13 17.38 28.34
C GLU A 474 8.71 16.88 27.02
N PHE A 475 9.98 17.17 26.77
CA PHE A 475 10.70 16.81 25.55
C PHE A 475 12.04 16.16 25.92
N ASN A 476 12.29 14.93 25.44
CA ASN A 476 13.51 14.15 25.75
C ASN A 476 13.84 14.11 27.25
N ASP A 477 12.82 13.82 28.07
CA ASP A 477 12.91 13.75 29.53
C ASP A 477 13.24 15.08 30.25
N GLU A 478 13.26 16.21 29.53
CA GLU A 478 13.36 17.56 30.09
C GLU A 478 12.00 18.29 30.09
N GLU A 479 11.64 18.91 31.21
CA GLU A 479 10.41 19.68 31.33
C GLU A 479 10.51 21.04 30.64
N ILE A 480 9.51 21.36 29.82
CA ILE A 480 9.41 22.67 29.15
C ILE A 480 8.74 23.66 30.11
N LEU A 481 9.56 24.43 30.83
CA LEU A 481 9.10 25.41 31.82
C LEU A 481 8.50 26.70 31.20
N ALA A 482 8.62 26.90 29.89
CA ALA A 482 8.28 28.16 29.22
C ALA A 482 6.79 28.31 28.88
N HIS A 483 6.00 27.23 28.85
CA HIS A 483 4.61 27.27 28.38
C HIS A 483 3.70 26.31 29.16
N TYR A 484 2.78 26.86 29.96
CA TYR A 484 1.76 26.12 30.71
C TYR A 484 0.37 26.67 30.41
N PRO A 485 -0.35 26.09 29.45
CA PRO A 485 -1.76 26.39 29.25
C PRO A 485 -2.56 26.07 30.51
N VAL A 486 -3.37 27.03 30.95
CA VAL A 486 -4.29 26.86 32.08
C VAL A 486 -5.68 27.30 31.63
N GLU A 487 -6.64 26.39 31.72
CA GLU A 487 -8.03 26.60 31.30
C GLU A 487 -8.99 26.43 32.48
N ASN A 488 -10.11 27.17 32.48
CA ASN A 488 -11.12 27.12 33.54
C ASN A 488 -12.46 26.63 32.96
N TRP A 489 -12.95 25.49 33.45
CA TRP A 489 -14.14 24.80 32.90
C TRP A 489 -15.24 24.62 33.95
N GLY A 490 -16.50 24.73 33.53
CA GLY A 490 -17.64 24.26 34.33
C GLY A 490 -17.96 22.79 34.00
N SER A 491 -18.94 22.19 34.67
CA SER A 491 -19.34 20.80 34.38
C SER A 491 -19.85 20.65 32.93
N GLY A 492 -19.43 19.57 32.25
CA GLY A 492 -19.79 19.25 30.87
C GLY A 492 -18.59 18.94 29.97
N LYS A 493 -18.85 18.79 28.66
CA LYS A 493 -17.84 18.43 27.66
C LYS A 493 -17.13 19.66 27.11
N HIS A 494 -15.81 19.66 27.18
CA HIS A 494 -14.92 20.72 26.70
C HIS A 494 -13.91 20.20 25.69
N VAL A 495 -13.41 21.11 24.84
CA VAL A 495 -12.38 20.85 23.85
C VAL A 495 -11.13 21.64 24.23
N LEU A 496 -10.01 20.96 24.39
CA LEU A 496 -8.72 21.55 24.70
C LEU A 496 -7.78 21.44 23.49
N PRO A 497 -7.62 22.52 22.68
CA PRO A 497 -6.61 22.55 21.63
C PRO A 497 -5.22 22.86 22.20
N LEU A 498 -4.23 22.08 21.81
CA LEU A 498 -2.84 22.20 22.21
C LEU A 498 -1.97 22.44 20.98
N TYR A 499 -1.00 23.32 21.10
CA TYR A 499 -0.02 23.63 20.06
C TYR A 499 1.34 23.91 20.69
N TYR A 500 2.39 23.30 20.16
CA TYR A 500 3.75 23.59 20.57
C TYR A 500 4.74 23.45 19.40
N PRO A 501 5.53 24.49 19.08
CA PRO A 501 6.63 24.38 18.13
C PRO A 501 7.87 23.80 18.81
N ILE A 502 8.39 22.69 18.30
CA ILE A 502 9.61 22.04 18.76
C ILE A 502 10.78 22.55 17.90
N GLU A 503 11.75 23.17 18.54
CA GLU A 503 12.97 23.71 17.94
C GLU A 503 14.21 22.93 18.42
N ASN A 504 15.30 22.97 17.66
CA ASN A 504 16.58 22.31 17.96
C ASN A 504 16.47 20.79 18.12
N LEU A 505 15.82 20.13 17.15
CA LEU A 505 15.69 18.69 17.14
C LEU A 505 17.05 18.00 16.93
N ILE A 506 17.32 16.94 17.70
CA ILE A 506 18.52 16.14 17.51
C ILE A 506 18.29 15.20 16.31
N PRO A 507 19.07 15.32 15.22
CA PRO A 507 18.91 14.49 14.04
C PRO A 507 19.38 13.06 14.29
N ASN A 508 18.77 12.10 13.59
CA ASN A 508 19.05 10.66 13.67
C ASN A 508 18.95 10.10 15.10
N PHE A 509 18.08 10.71 15.91
CA PHE A 509 17.80 10.33 17.29
C PHE A 509 16.29 10.17 17.48
N THR A 510 15.88 9.21 18.33
CA THR A 510 14.47 9.06 18.71
C THR A 510 14.15 10.10 19.77
N ASN A 511 13.38 11.11 19.40
CA ASN A 511 12.93 12.14 20.29
C ASN A 511 11.57 11.78 20.88
N THR A 512 11.37 12.04 22.18
CA THR A 512 10.12 11.80 22.91
C THR A 512 9.45 13.14 23.22
N PHE A 513 8.15 13.25 22.93
CA PHE A 513 7.34 14.40 23.34
C PHE A 513 6.12 13.93 24.15
N ASN A 514 6.07 14.33 25.41
CA ASN A 514 5.08 13.92 26.38
C ASN A 514 4.20 15.12 26.80
N VAL A 515 2.90 14.89 26.92
CA VAL A 515 1.94 15.86 27.45
C VAL A 515 1.27 15.28 28.69
N TYR A 516 1.31 16.04 29.77
CA TYR A 516 0.62 15.75 31.01
C TYR A 516 -0.50 16.75 31.22
N LEU A 517 -1.60 16.28 31.78
CA LEU A 517 -2.71 17.11 32.16
C LEU A 517 -3.15 16.76 33.59
N ARG A 518 -3.48 17.79 34.35
CA ARG A 518 -3.89 17.73 35.75
C ARG A 518 -5.11 18.62 35.95
N MET A 519 -6.01 18.25 36.83
CA MET A 519 -7.22 19.03 37.12
C MET A 519 -7.34 19.33 38.61
N GLU A 520 -7.67 20.56 38.98
CA GLU A 520 -7.95 20.97 40.36
C GLU A 520 -9.39 21.50 40.47
N GLY A 521 -10.09 21.23 41.58
CA GLY A 521 -11.48 21.68 41.80
C GLY A 521 -12.55 20.91 41.00
N GLY A 522 -12.23 19.69 40.58
CA GLY A 522 -13.12 18.79 39.85
C GLY A 522 -12.39 17.55 39.32
N SER A 523 -13.11 16.70 38.59
CA SER A 523 -12.58 15.54 37.90
C SER A 523 -12.87 15.60 36.40
N GLY A 524 -11.93 15.11 35.58
CA GLY A 524 -12.05 15.08 34.12
C GLY A 524 -11.93 13.67 33.58
N THR A 525 -12.72 13.33 32.56
CA THR A 525 -12.60 12.05 31.85
C THR A 525 -12.41 12.26 30.35
N ILE A 526 -11.50 11.50 29.77
CA ILE A 526 -11.23 11.48 28.33
C ILE A 526 -11.56 10.08 27.82
N GLU A 527 -12.56 9.97 26.95
CA GLU A 527 -12.96 8.68 26.35
C GLU A 527 -11.91 8.15 25.38
N THR A 528 -11.94 6.83 25.10
CA THR A 528 -11.14 6.24 24.01
C THR A 528 -11.45 6.95 22.69
N GLY A 529 -10.42 7.36 21.95
CA GLY A 529 -10.56 8.17 20.74
C GLY A 529 -10.83 9.66 20.97
N GLY A 530 -10.92 10.11 22.22
CA GLY A 530 -11.16 11.50 22.60
C GLY A 530 -9.96 12.44 22.51
N CYS A 531 -8.76 11.90 22.28
CA CYS A 531 -7.53 12.66 22.06
C CYS A 531 -7.00 12.37 20.66
N ILE A 532 -6.80 13.41 19.87
CA ILE A 532 -6.14 13.33 18.57
C ILE A 532 -4.93 14.26 18.61
N ALA A 533 -3.75 13.70 18.44
CA ALA A 533 -2.49 14.44 18.37
C ALA A 533 -1.87 14.27 16.99
N SER A 534 -1.17 15.28 16.50
CA SER A 534 -0.43 15.23 15.27
C SER A 534 0.90 15.91 15.44
N ILE A 535 1.92 15.32 14.82
CA ILE A 535 3.24 15.90 14.72
C ILE A 535 3.58 16.05 13.25
N SER A 536 4.04 17.24 12.87
CA SER A 536 4.36 17.56 11.48
C SER A 536 5.73 18.21 11.34
N GLY A 537 6.49 17.75 10.35
CA GLY A 537 7.82 18.29 10.06
C GLY A 537 8.45 17.59 8.86
N GLN A 538 9.55 18.15 8.35
CA GLN A 538 10.23 17.64 7.18
C GLN A 538 11.16 16.47 7.53
N GLY A 539 11.17 15.42 6.70
CA GLY A 539 12.10 14.30 6.84
C GLY A 539 11.91 13.45 8.10
N MET A 540 10.67 13.34 8.57
CA MET A 540 10.32 12.63 9.81
C MET A 540 9.80 11.22 9.57
N ALA A 541 10.13 10.32 10.50
CA ALA A 541 9.48 9.04 10.70
C ALA A 541 9.04 8.95 12.17
N ALA A 542 7.79 8.56 12.42
CA ALA A 542 7.27 8.43 13.77
C ALA A 542 6.82 6.98 14.04
N ALA A 543 7.16 6.45 15.21
CA ALA A 543 6.78 5.11 15.64
C ALA A 543 5.56 5.18 16.57
N LEU A 544 4.80 4.08 16.64
CA LEU A 544 3.77 3.92 17.68
C LEU A 544 4.48 3.62 19.01
N ALA A 545 4.66 4.64 19.84
CA ALA A 545 5.33 4.50 21.13
C ALA A 545 4.42 4.12 22.29
N TRP A 546 3.10 4.24 22.13
CA TRP A 546 2.22 4.22 23.30
C TRP A 546 1.18 3.12 23.26
N ASP A 547 1.38 2.14 24.14
CA ASP A 547 0.52 0.97 24.36
C ASP A 547 -0.66 1.26 25.32
N GLY A 548 -0.82 2.52 25.75
CA GLY A 548 -1.86 2.91 26.71
C GLY A 548 -1.64 2.35 28.11
N LYS A 549 -0.45 1.84 28.44
CA LYS A 549 -0.13 1.27 29.75
C LYS A 549 0.27 2.35 30.74
N ILE A 550 -0.27 2.23 31.95
CA ILE A 550 0.05 3.10 33.08
C ILE A 550 1.39 2.64 33.67
N THR A 551 2.44 3.44 33.51
CA THR A 551 3.59 3.41 34.44
C THR A 551 3.32 4.40 35.55
N ILE A 552 3.00 3.88 36.74
CA ILE A 552 2.94 4.68 37.96
C ILE A 552 4.38 4.90 38.41
N ASP A 553 4.97 6.04 38.03
CA ASP A 553 6.13 6.55 38.75
C ASP A 553 5.63 7.39 39.92
N GLU A 554 5.57 6.76 41.08
CA GLU A 554 5.24 7.43 42.34
C GLU A 554 6.47 8.23 42.79
N THR A 555 6.56 9.51 42.41
CA THR A 555 7.57 10.42 42.94
C THR A 555 7.22 10.74 44.40
N ILE A 556 7.64 9.88 45.32
CA ILE A 556 7.54 10.15 46.76
C ILE A 556 8.44 11.34 47.08
N SER A 557 7.84 12.42 47.60
CA SER A 557 8.59 13.57 48.09
C SER A 557 9.54 13.18 49.22
N SER A 558 10.76 13.74 49.20
CA SER A 558 11.86 13.41 50.11
C SER A 558 11.44 13.27 51.57
N PHE A 559 11.62 12.09 52.16
CA PHE A 559 11.57 11.93 53.62
C PHE A 559 12.71 12.72 54.25
N ARG A 560 12.39 13.73 55.07
CA ARG A 560 13.37 14.30 56.00
C ARG A 560 13.63 13.28 57.10
N PHE A 561 14.84 12.71 57.13
CA PHE A 561 15.35 12.00 58.31
C PHE A 561 15.56 13.01 59.46
N GLY A 562 14.51 13.25 60.24
CA GLY A 562 14.60 13.80 61.58
C GLY A 562 14.78 12.65 62.57
N ALA A 563 15.78 12.78 63.44
CA ALA A 563 16.25 11.73 64.35
C ALA A 563 15.12 10.99 65.11
N GLY A 564 15.12 9.65 65.01
CA GLY A 564 14.28 8.78 65.83
C GLY A 564 14.11 7.39 65.23
N PHE A 565 14.98 6.45 65.61
CA PHE A 565 14.84 5.03 65.27
C PHE A 565 13.55 4.44 65.88
N MET A 566 12.70 3.83 65.05
CA MET A 566 12.05 2.53 65.35
C MET A 566 11.77 1.81 64.03
N VAL A 567 12.50 0.71 63.81
CA VAL A 567 12.30 -0.23 62.71
C VAL A 567 11.06 -1.08 63.02
N LYS A 568 10.15 -1.21 62.06
CA LYS A 568 9.17 -2.29 62.05
C LYS A 568 9.22 -2.96 60.68
N ASP A 569 9.60 -4.22 60.69
CA ASP A 569 9.87 -5.05 59.51
C ASP A 569 8.68 -5.13 58.56
N PHE A 570 8.93 -4.88 57.27
CA PHE A 570 8.15 -5.43 56.17
C PHE A 570 9.12 -5.99 55.13
N THR A 571 8.96 -7.29 54.86
CA THR A 571 9.78 -8.08 53.96
C THR A 571 9.06 -8.19 52.62
N GLU A 572 9.61 -7.62 51.55
CA GLU A 572 9.29 -8.05 50.19
C GLU A 572 10.51 -7.89 49.29
N SER A 573 10.83 -8.95 48.55
CA SER A 573 12.05 -9.11 47.76
C SER A 573 11.92 -8.44 46.40
N ILE A 574 12.79 -7.46 46.11
CA ILE A 574 12.96 -6.87 44.77
C ILE A 574 14.07 -7.64 44.04
N GLY A 575 13.73 -8.30 42.94
CA GLY A 575 14.69 -8.87 42.00
C GLY A 575 15.09 -7.82 40.96
N ILE A 576 16.38 -7.55 40.83
CA ILE A 576 16.96 -6.68 39.80
C ILE A 576 17.58 -7.60 38.74
N GLU A 577 17.05 -7.59 37.52
CA GLU A 577 17.77 -8.04 36.32
C GLU A 577 18.21 -6.80 35.53
N THR A 578 19.52 -6.60 35.43
CA THR A 578 20.14 -5.54 34.65
C THR A 578 20.59 -6.12 33.30
N MET A 579 20.07 -5.59 32.20
CA MET A 579 20.77 -5.65 30.91
C MET A 579 21.36 -4.27 30.61
N GLU A 580 22.65 -4.15 30.89
CA GLU A 580 23.47 -2.99 30.57
C GLU A 580 23.76 -2.95 29.07
N LEU A 581 23.43 -1.83 28.42
CA LEU A 581 24.15 -1.29 27.26
C LEU A 581 23.94 0.23 27.27
N MET A 582 24.46 0.89 28.30
CA MET A 582 24.40 2.35 28.42
C MET A 582 25.79 2.87 28.79
N GLN A 583 26.46 3.55 27.86
CA GLN A 583 27.59 4.41 28.21
C GLN A 583 27.02 5.75 28.70
N SER A 584 26.88 5.88 30.02
CA SER A 584 26.59 7.14 30.68
C SER A 584 27.81 8.06 30.62
N GLN A 585 27.69 9.26 30.04
CA GLN A 585 28.63 10.34 30.31
C GLN A 585 28.24 11.01 31.64
N MET A 586 29.03 10.79 32.68
CA MET A 586 28.92 11.57 33.92
C MET A 586 29.49 12.96 33.66
N ALA A 587 28.64 13.99 33.67
CA ALA A 587 29.06 15.37 33.85
C ALA A 587 29.04 15.70 35.35
N ASP A 588 30.21 15.63 36.00
CA ASP A 588 30.37 16.13 37.37
C ASP A 588 30.19 17.65 37.38
N SER A 589 29.11 18.14 38.01
CA SER A 589 29.01 19.54 38.43
C SER A 589 29.17 19.63 39.95
N MET A 590 30.39 19.91 40.40
CA MET A 590 30.64 20.27 41.80
C MET A 590 30.15 21.70 42.05
N SER A 591 29.05 21.85 42.80
CA SER A 591 28.63 23.13 43.37
C SER A 591 29.25 23.34 44.76
N ARG A 592 29.57 24.61 45.07
CA ARG A 592 30.35 25.11 46.22
C ARG A 592 29.96 24.46 47.56
N ILE A 593 30.94 23.82 48.20
CA ILE A 593 30.90 23.48 49.62
C ILE A 593 31.24 24.74 50.44
N SER A 594 30.35 25.12 51.36
CA SER A 594 30.60 26.15 52.37
C SER A 594 31.59 25.64 53.42
N ILE A 595 32.69 26.38 53.60
CA ILE A 595 33.69 26.11 54.64
C ILE A 595 33.19 26.67 55.97
N GLY A 596 32.92 25.79 56.94
CA GLY A 596 32.70 26.11 58.35
C GLY A 596 33.74 25.37 59.21
N ALA A 597 34.61 26.14 59.85
CA ALA A 597 35.80 25.71 60.59
C ALA A 597 35.53 24.78 61.79
N PHE A 598 36.47 23.87 62.07
CA PHE A 598 37.16 23.72 63.37
C PHE A 598 38.29 22.69 63.25
N GLY A 599 39.54 23.13 63.42
CA GLY A 599 40.72 22.28 63.53
C GLY A 599 41.82 23.03 64.26
N LEU A 600 42.16 22.57 65.46
CA LEU A 600 43.23 23.05 66.34
C LEU A 600 44.60 23.10 65.61
N PRO A 601 45.48 24.08 65.91
CA PRO A 601 46.84 24.07 65.40
C PRO A 601 47.73 23.17 66.28
N VAL A 602 48.49 22.27 65.66
CA VAL A 602 49.66 21.66 66.28
C VAL A 602 50.89 22.33 65.67
N ASP A 603 51.60 23.05 66.53
CA ASP A 603 52.82 23.80 66.24
C ASP A 603 53.97 22.80 65.98
N THR A 604 54.80 23.09 64.97
CA THR A 604 56.07 22.41 64.76
C THR A 604 57.15 23.48 64.67
N SER A 605 57.60 23.89 65.86
CA SER A 605 58.92 24.46 66.10
C SER A 605 59.56 23.79 67.31
#